data_AF-A0A6G3XGX2-F1
#
_entry.id   AF-A0A6G3XGX2-F1
#
_cell.length_a   1.000
_cell.length_b   1.000
_cell.length_c   1.000
_cell.angle_alpha   90.00
_cell.angle_beta   90.00
_cell.angle_gamma   90.00
#
_symmetry.space_group_name_H-M   'P 1'
#
loop_
_entity.id
_entity.type
_entity.pdbx_description
1 polymer ?
#
loop_
_entity_poly.entity_id
_entity_poly.type
_entity_poly.pdbx_seq_one_letter_code
_entity_poly.pdbx_strand_id
1 'polypeptide(L)'
;AMQQMSTPILFLFTLFPVLAITKQFGRMWGGIAGVLELALVVMTMKLWPNMFAGALAMAVGVLMLIGLAVSKDLRQRRADRAAGAVEEEVGGDDPMASLFSASATRLRKYLPLFMLLGAGVCVLAQMHVFGGGEATSFLIAKGQYAEAAQVDFYRVFGFIPLIATTALASGAYGIAGFTLVYPIGY
;
A
#
# COMPACT_ATOMS: atom_id res chain seq x y z
N ALA A 1 23.03 9.30 -14.23
CA ALA A 1 22.24 8.97 -15.43
C ALA A 1 20.86 8.40 -15.08
N MET A 2 20.75 7.26 -14.38
CA MET A 2 19.42 6.66 -14.04
C MET A 2 18.52 7.53 -13.16
N GLN A 3 19.07 8.26 -12.17
CA GLN A 3 18.28 9.17 -11.32
C GLN A 3 17.63 10.35 -12.08
N GLN A 4 18.20 10.77 -13.22
CA GLN A 4 17.63 11.88 -14.01
C GLN A 4 16.50 11.41 -14.94
N MET A 5 16.47 10.11 -15.29
CA MET A 5 15.37 9.53 -16.07
C MET A 5 14.16 9.19 -15.19
N SER A 6 14.36 8.92 -13.89
CA SER A 6 13.25 8.67 -12.96
C SER A 6 12.47 9.92 -12.59
N THR A 7 13.07 11.11 -12.63
CA THR A 7 12.42 12.36 -12.22
C THR A 7 11.08 12.65 -12.94
N PRO A 8 11.00 12.62 -14.29
CA PRO A 8 9.72 12.84 -14.97
C PRO A 8 8.68 11.76 -14.66
N ILE A 9 9.12 10.51 -14.52
CA ILE A 9 8.23 9.39 -14.16
C ILE A 9 7.64 9.60 -12.77
N LEU A 10 8.46 10.04 -11.80
CA LEU A 10 8.02 10.33 -10.44
C LEU A 10 7.00 11.48 -10.41
N PHE A 11 7.14 12.51 -11.25
CA PHE A 11 6.14 13.57 -11.39
C PHE A 11 4.84 13.09 -12.05
N LEU A 12 4.89 12.11 -12.97
CA LEU A 12 3.66 11.48 -13.47
C LEU A 12 2.94 10.70 -12.36
N PHE A 13 3.68 10.00 -11.50
CA PHE A 13 3.11 9.28 -10.37
C PHE A 13 2.41 10.22 -9.38
N THR A 14 2.82 11.49 -9.28
CA THR A 14 2.16 12.41 -8.37
C THR A 14 0.73 12.66 -8.76
N LEU A 15 0.39 12.62 -10.04
CA LEU A 15 -0.96 12.88 -10.55
C LEU A 15 -1.95 11.76 -10.25
N PHE A 16 -1.49 10.57 -9.85
CA PHE A 16 -2.36 9.41 -9.66
C PHE A 16 -3.46 9.62 -8.61
N PRO A 17 -3.19 10.20 -7.43
CA PRO A 17 -4.23 10.48 -6.47
C PRO A 17 -5.29 11.43 -7.02
N VAL A 18 -4.90 12.48 -7.74
CA VAL A 18 -5.82 13.45 -8.35
C VAL A 18 -6.71 12.77 -9.39
N LEU A 19 -6.14 11.92 -10.25
CA LEU A 19 -6.90 11.17 -11.25
C LEU A 19 -7.89 10.21 -10.58
N ALA A 20 -7.48 9.52 -9.52
CA ALA A 20 -8.34 8.65 -8.75
C ALA A 20 -9.47 9.42 -8.05
N ILE A 21 -9.19 10.60 -7.45
CA ILE A 21 -10.22 11.45 -6.81
C ILE A 21 -11.22 11.91 -7.86
N THR A 22 -10.71 12.37 -9.01
CA THR A 22 -11.54 12.83 -10.13
C THR A 22 -12.48 11.73 -10.61
N LYS A 23 -11.99 10.49 -10.71
CA LYS A 23 -12.77 9.34 -11.16
C LYS A 23 -13.79 8.86 -10.11
N GLN A 24 -13.44 8.88 -8.83
CA GLN A 24 -14.27 8.28 -7.75
C GLN A 24 -15.25 9.28 -7.09
N PHE A 25 -14.87 10.55 -7.00
CA PHE A 25 -15.63 11.61 -6.30
C PHE A 25 -16.06 12.76 -7.23
N GLY A 26 -15.68 12.70 -8.50
CA GLY A 26 -16.08 13.64 -9.54
C GLY A 26 -15.12 14.82 -9.72
N ARG A 27 -15.41 15.61 -10.78
CA ARG A 27 -14.53 16.67 -11.29
C ARG A 27 -14.27 17.80 -10.29
N MET A 28 -15.20 18.06 -9.38
CA MET A 28 -15.06 19.11 -8.36
C MET A 28 -13.99 18.75 -7.33
N TRP A 29 -14.09 17.57 -6.71
CA TRP A 29 -13.09 17.09 -5.74
C TRP A 29 -11.74 16.82 -6.42
N GLY A 30 -11.77 16.34 -7.66
CA GLY A 30 -10.57 16.20 -8.50
C GLY A 30 -9.85 17.53 -8.72
N GLY A 31 -10.59 18.60 -9.03
CA GLY A 31 -10.03 19.95 -9.18
C GLY A 31 -9.39 20.47 -7.90
N ILE A 32 -10.06 20.29 -6.75
CA ILE A 32 -9.50 20.69 -5.44
C ILE A 32 -8.20 19.94 -5.15
N ALA A 33 -8.20 18.62 -5.34
CA ALA A 33 -7.01 17.80 -5.15
C ALA A 33 -5.87 18.22 -6.08
N GLY A 34 -6.18 18.52 -7.35
CA GLY A 34 -5.19 18.98 -8.33
C GLY A 34 -4.55 20.30 -7.94
N VAL A 35 -5.34 21.29 -7.51
CA VAL A 35 -4.82 22.58 -7.03
C VAL A 35 -3.96 22.41 -5.78
N LEU A 36 -4.42 21.58 -4.83
CA LEU A 36 -3.70 21.30 -3.58
C LEU A 36 -2.36 20.61 -3.85
N GLU A 37 -2.35 19.61 -4.74
CA GLU A 37 -1.14 18.90 -5.17
C GLU A 37 -0.15 19.85 -5.83
N LEU A 38 -0.61 20.68 -6.78
CA LEU A 38 0.25 21.62 -7.49
C LEU A 38 0.85 22.66 -6.53
N ALA A 39 0.05 23.17 -5.59
CA ALA A 39 0.52 24.08 -4.54
C ALA A 39 1.58 23.42 -3.64
N LEU A 40 1.37 22.16 -3.24
CA LEU A 40 2.32 21.40 -2.44
C LEU A 40 3.62 21.16 -3.19
N VAL A 41 3.57 20.78 -4.47
CA VAL A 41 4.77 20.61 -5.30
C VAL A 41 5.58 21.92 -5.33
N VAL A 42 4.94 23.04 -5.65
CA VAL A 42 5.61 24.36 -5.73
C VAL A 42 6.20 24.77 -4.38
N MET A 43 5.44 24.58 -3.31
CA MET A 43 5.89 24.92 -1.95
C MET A 43 7.08 24.07 -1.52
N THR A 44 7.08 22.79 -1.88
CA THR A 44 8.16 21.85 -1.53
C THR A 44 9.44 22.16 -2.32
N MET A 45 9.33 22.54 -3.60
CA MET A 45 10.47 23.01 -4.40
C MET A 45 11.10 24.28 -3.79
N LYS A 46 10.31 25.13 -3.13
CA LYS A 46 10.78 26.40 -2.56
C LYS A 46 11.37 26.25 -1.15
N LEU A 47 10.80 25.37 -0.32
CA LEU A 47 11.20 25.20 1.09
C LEU A 47 12.23 24.10 1.31
N TRP A 48 12.22 23.03 0.49
CA TRP A 48 13.10 21.88 0.64
C TRP A 48 13.63 21.39 -0.71
N PRO A 49 14.62 22.07 -1.30
CA PRO A 49 15.17 21.71 -2.61
C PRO A 49 15.89 20.35 -2.64
N ASN A 50 16.27 19.80 -1.48
CA ASN A 50 16.92 18.49 -1.37
C ASN A 50 15.93 17.31 -1.30
N MET A 51 14.62 17.58 -1.29
CA MET A 51 13.57 16.56 -1.21
C MET A 51 12.79 16.48 -2.52
N PHE A 52 12.33 15.27 -2.88
CA PHE A 52 11.44 15.12 -4.04
C PHE A 52 10.13 15.89 -3.80
N ALA A 53 9.90 16.94 -4.58
CA ALA A 53 8.77 17.85 -4.41
C ALA A 53 7.40 17.16 -4.51
N GLY A 54 7.33 16.07 -5.28
CA GLY A 54 6.12 15.27 -5.42
C GLY A 54 5.80 14.33 -4.25
N ALA A 55 6.74 14.07 -3.33
CA ALA A 55 6.54 13.11 -2.25
C ALA A 55 5.42 13.56 -1.29
N LEU A 56 5.50 14.82 -0.85
CA LEU A 56 4.50 15.45 0.01
C LEU A 56 3.14 15.53 -0.68
N ALA A 57 3.14 15.92 -1.96
CA ALA A 57 1.93 16.04 -2.74
C ALA A 57 1.22 14.69 -2.93
N MET A 58 1.97 13.62 -3.21
CA MET A 58 1.44 12.25 -3.26
C MET A 58 0.87 11.81 -1.92
N ALA A 59 1.62 11.99 -0.83
CA ALA A 59 1.17 11.59 0.50
C ALA A 59 -0.16 12.27 0.86
N VAL A 60 -0.25 13.59 0.65
CA VAL A 60 -1.47 14.35 0.92
C VAL A 60 -2.60 13.93 -0.02
N GLY A 61 -2.33 13.72 -1.31
CA GLY A 61 -3.32 13.24 -2.28
C GLY A 61 -3.91 11.88 -1.92
N VAL A 62 -3.08 10.93 -1.47
CA VAL A 62 -3.52 9.61 -1.02
C VAL A 62 -4.30 9.70 0.29
N LEU A 63 -3.88 10.54 1.24
CA LEU A 63 -4.65 10.77 2.47
C LEU A 63 -6.02 11.40 2.18
N MET A 64 -6.07 12.34 1.25
CA MET A 64 -7.33 12.97 0.80
C MET A 64 -8.25 11.94 0.14
N LEU A 65 -7.72 11.08 -0.74
CA LEU A 65 -8.44 9.95 -1.32
C LEU A 65 -9.08 9.06 -0.25
N ILE A 66 -8.26 8.61 0.71
CA ILE A 66 -8.70 7.70 1.78
C ILE A 66 -9.76 8.40 2.64
N GLY A 67 -9.53 9.66 3.02
CA GLY A 67 -10.49 10.44 3.79
C GLY A 67 -11.84 10.60 3.08
N LEU A 68 -11.83 10.90 1.78
CA LEU A 68 -13.03 11.00 0.98
C LEU A 68 -13.73 9.65 0.86
N ALA A 69 -12.99 8.56 0.63
CA ALA A 69 -13.53 7.21 0.54
C ALA A 69 -14.21 6.77 1.84
N VAL A 70 -13.53 6.96 2.98
CA VAL A 70 -14.08 6.64 4.31
C VAL A 70 -15.29 7.50 4.63
N SER A 71 -15.26 8.81 4.32
CA SER A 71 -16.40 9.70 4.58
C SER A 71 -17.63 9.30 3.76
N LYS A 72 -17.43 8.89 2.50
CA LYS A 72 -18.50 8.40 1.61
C LYS A 72 -19.05 7.07 2.13
N ASP A 73 -18.19 6.14 2.49
CA ASP A 73 -18.57 4.84 3.05
C ASP A 73 -19.37 4.99 4.36
N LEU A 74 -18.89 5.83 5.30
CA LEU A 74 -19.60 6.10 6.55
C LEU A 74 -20.94 6.81 6.33
N ARG A 75 -21.04 7.71 5.37
CA ARG A 75 -22.28 8.44 5.07
C ARG A 75 -23.30 7.53 4.39
N GLN A 76 -22.83 6.60 3.56
CA GLN A 76 -23.66 5.58 2.93
C GLN A 76 -24.16 4.58 3.99
N ARG A 77 -23.28 4.03 4.83
CA ARG A 77 -23.67 3.19 5.98
C ARG A 77 -24.67 3.85 6.92
N ARG A 78 -24.54 5.16 7.17
CA ARG A 78 -25.50 5.92 7.98
C ARG A 78 -26.84 6.10 7.27
N ALA A 79 -26.83 6.31 5.96
CA ALA A 79 -28.04 6.39 5.14
C ALA A 79 -28.76 5.03 5.07
N ASP A 80 -28.01 3.94 4.88
CA ASP A 80 -28.54 2.57 4.84
C ASP A 80 -29.16 2.18 6.19
N ARG A 81 -28.48 2.53 7.30
CA ARG A 81 -28.99 2.33 8.67
C ARG A 81 -30.21 3.20 8.98
N ALA A 82 -30.29 4.41 8.43
CA ALA A 82 -31.44 5.30 8.59
C ALA A 82 -32.64 4.88 7.71
N ALA A 83 -32.38 4.20 6.60
CA ALA A 83 -33.41 3.64 5.71
C ALA A 83 -33.98 2.29 6.21
N GLY A 84 -33.49 1.78 7.36
CA GLY A 84 -33.94 0.50 7.90
C GLY A 84 -33.57 -0.70 7.03
N ALA A 85 -32.63 -0.54 6.10
CA ALA A 85 -32.05 -1.66 5.39
C ALA A 85 -31.29 -2.50 6.43
N VAL A 86 -31.84 -3.69 6.73
CA VAL A 86 -31.06 -4.80 7.28
C VAL A 86 -29.78 -4.85 6.47
N GLU A 87 -28.64 -5.04 7.15
CA GLU A 87 -27.35 -5.26 6.50
C GLU A 87 -27.57 -6.20 5.30
N GLU A 88 -27.68 -5.63 4.10
CA GLU A 88 -27.14 -6.31 2.95
C GLU A 88 -25.65 -6.34 3.30
N GLU A 89 -25.23 -7.46 3.88
CA GLU A 89 -23.92 -7.99 3.55
C GLU A 89 -23.68 -7.60 2.09
N VAL A 90 -22.59 -6.90 1.83
CA VAL A 90 -22.10 -6.66 0.47
C VAL A 90 -21.75 -8.06 -0.08
N GLY A 91 -22.79 -8.75 -0.49
CA GLY A 91 -22.94 -10.19 -0.63
C GLY A 91 -24.18 -10.51 -1.47
N GLY A 92 -24.70 -9.51 -2.20
CA GLY A 92 -25.59 -9.74 -3.33
C GLY A 92 -24.75 -10.06 -4.56
N ASP A 93 -24.66 -11.35 -4.90
CA ASP A 93 -24.44 -11.88 -6.26
C ASP A 93 -23.33 -11.24 -7.14
N ASP A 94 -22.27 -10.69 -6.55
CA ASP A 94 -21.06 -10.36 -7.31
C ASP A 94 -20.15 -11.60 -7.32
N PRO A 95 -19.98 -12.30 -8.46
CA PRO A 95 -19.08 -13.44 -8.57
C PRO A 95 -17.67 -13.09 -8.07
N MET A 96 -17.28 -11.82 -8.20
CA MET A 96 -16.00 -11.31 -7.74
C MET A 96 -15.89 -11.27 -6.20
N ALA A 97 -16.95 -10.89 -5.48
CA ALA A 97 -16.99 -10.93 -4.01
C ALA A 97 -16.97 -12.38 -3.49
N SER A 98 -17.63 -13.30 -4.19
CA SER A 98 -17.60 -14.73 -3.88
C SER A 98 -16.19 -15.34 -4.08
N LEU A 99 -15.48 -14.95 -5.14
CA LEU A 99 -14.11 -15.42 -5.38
C LEU A 99 -13.12 -14.91 -4.31
N PHE A 100 -13.24 -13.64 -3.91
CA PHE A 100 -12.40 -13.08 -2.85
C PHE A 100 -12.71 -13.67 -1.46
N SER A 101 -13.98 -13.96 -1.16
CA SER A 101 -14.38 -14.53 0.14
C SER A 101 -13.93 -15.99 0.30
N ALA A 102 -13.98 -16.81 -0.75
CA ALA A 102 -13.47 -18.18 -0.73
C ALA A 102 -11.96 -18.23 -0.49
N SER A 103 -11.20 -17.38 -1.20
CA SER A 103 -9.76 -17.20 -0.98
C SER A 103 -9.48 -16.66 0.44
N ALA A 104 -10.15 -15.60 0.88
CA ALA A 104 -9.97 -15.04 2.23
C ALA A 104 -10.22 -16.07 3.34
N THR A 105 -11.22 -16.93 3.18
CA THR A 105 -11.55 -17.99 4.14
C THR A 105 -10.45 -19.05 4.18
N ARG A 106 -9.92 -19.48 3.02
CA ARG A 106 -8.76 -20.37 2.95
C ARG A 106 -7.53 -19.76 3.61
N LEU A 107 -7.24 -18.48 3.37
CA LEU A 107 -6.13 -17.77 4.00
C LEU A 107 -6.24 -17.82 5.53
N ARG A 108 -7.42 -17.48 6.08
CA ARG A 108 -7.66 -17.50 7.52
C ARG A 108 -7.48 -18.89 8.11
N LYS A 109 -7.94 -19.94 7.42
CA LYS A 109 -7.79 -21.33 7.86
C LYS A 109 -6.33 -21.77 7.95
N TYR A 110 -5.50 -21.40 6.97
CA TYR A 110 -4.08 -21.77 6.92
C TYR A 110 -3.14 -20.72 7.52
N LEU A 111 -3.69 -19.65 8.12
CA LEU A 111 -2.92 -18.58 8.76
C LEU A 111 -1.90 -19.12 9.78
N PRO A 112 -2.22 -20.09 10.66
CA PRO A 112 -1.24 -20.61 11.61
C PRO A 112 -0.03 -21.26 10.92
N LEU A 113 -0.25 -21.97 9.81
CA LEU A 113 0.83 -22.56 9.02
C LEU A 113 1.74 -21.48 8.41
N PHE A 114 1.16 -20.41 7.86
CA PHE A 114 1.92 -19.28 7.34
C PHE A 114 2.69 -18.53 8.43
N MET A 115 2.14 -18.42 9.65
CA MET A 115 2.86 -17.84 10.78
C MET A 115 4.07 -18.68 11.17
N LEU A 116 3.95 -20.02 11.20
CA LEU A 116 5.07 -20.91 11.46
C LEU A 116 6.15 -20.84 10.38
N LEU A 117 5.75 -20.85 9.11
CA LEU A 117 6.69 -20.72 8.00
C LEU A 117 7.38 -19.35 7.99
N GLY A 118 6.63 -18.28 8.28
CA GLY A 118 7.17 -16.93 8.43
C GLY A 118 8.15 -16.81 9.60
N ALA A 119 7.87 -17.47 10.73
CA ALA A 119 8.81 -17.57 11.85
C ALA A 119 10.08 -18.33 11.44
N GLY A 120 9.97 -19.40 10.66
CA GLY A 120 11.12 -20.10 10.07
C GLY A 120 11.97 -19.18 9.17
N VAL A 121 11.33 -18.38 8.31
CA VAL A 121 12.02 -17.37 7.49
C VAL A 121 12.70 -16.32 8.36
N CYS A 122 12.07 -15.87 9.44
CA CYS A 122 12.65 -14.93 10.40
C CYS A 122 13.92 -15.50 11.04
N VAL A 123 13.91 -16.77 11.45
CA VAL A 123 15.09 -17.45 12.01
C VAL A 123 16.20 -17.60 10.96
N LEU A 124 15.86 -17.91 9.71
CA LEU A 124 16.84 -17.99 8.62
C LEU A 124 17.46 -16.63 8.28
N ALA A 125 16.67 -15.55 8.34
CA ALA A 125 17.16 -14.18 8.21
C ALA A 125 18.13 -13.84 9.35
N GLN A 126 17.78 -14.20 10.60
CA GLN A 126 18.64 -13.99 11.78
C GLN A 126 19.95 -14.78 11.71
N MET A 127 19.93 -15.98 11.12
CA MET A 127 21.12 -16.79 10.88
C MET A 127 21.95 -16.30 9.68
N HIS A 128 21.58 -15.17 9.06
CA HIS A 128 22.29 -14.55 7.94
C HIS A 128 22.36 -15.45 6.68
N VAL A 129 21.51 -16.47 6.60
CA VAL A 129 21.42 -17.38 5.45
C VAL A 129 20.62 -16.74 4.31
N PHE A 130 19.77 -15.76 4.63
CA PHE A 130 18.80 -15.18 3.69
C PHE A 130 18.70 -13.65 3.82
N GLY A 131 19.02 -12.91 2.75
CA GLY A 131 19.03 -11.44 2.72
C GLY A 131 17.72 -10.75 2.33
N GLY A 132 16.62 -11.53 2.24
CA GLY A 132 15.30 -11.05 1.85
C GLY A 132 15.26 -10.57 0.38
N GLY A 133 15.18 -9.27 0.16
CA GLY A 133 15.11 -8.66 -1.18
C GLY A 133 16.46 -8.29 -1.78
N GLU A 134 16.49 -7.98 -3.08
CA GLU A 134 17.72 -7.58 -3.79
C GLU A 134 18.34 -6.32 -3.18
N ALA A 135 17.54 -5.29 -2.88
CA ALA A 135 18.02 -4.03 -2.29
C ALA A 135 18.59 -4.20 -0.88
N THR A 136 18.00 -5.07 -0.06
CA THR A 136 18.43 -5.33 1.33
C THR A 136 19.61 -6.28 1.38
N SER A 137 19.71 -7.24 0.45
CA SER A 137 20.83 -8.19 0.36
C SER A 137 22.17 -7.47 0.18
N PHE A 138 22.22 -6.35 -0.56
CA PHE A 138 23.44 -5.54 -0.70
C PHE A 138 23.83 -4.81 0.59
N LEU A 139 22.86 -4.36 1.39
CA LEU A 139 23.11 -3.70 2.67
C LEU A 139 23.54 -4.72 3.73
N ILE A 140 22.91 -5.90 3.74
CA ILE A 140 23.26 -7.04 4.60
C ILE A 140 24.68 -7.55 4.28
N ALA A 141 25.04 -7.65 2.99
CA ALA A 141 26.39 -7.99 2.58
C ALA A 141 27.47 -7.00 3.07
N LYS A 142 27.07 -5.75 3.36
CA LYS A 142 27.92 -4.70 3.95
C LYS A 142 27.83 -4.62 5.48
N GLY A 143 27.05 -5.50 6.12
CA GLY A 143 26.81 -5.50 7.57
C GLY A 143 25.86 -4.39 8.06
N GLN A 144 25.14 -3.70 7.16
CA GLN A 144 24.24 -2.59 7.49
C GLN A 144 22.81 -3.09 7.75
N TYR A 145 22.63 -3.93 8.78
CA TYR A 145 21.35 -4.59 9.10
C TYR A 145 20.22 -3.61 9.46
N ALA A 146 20.53 -2.56 10.22
CA ALA A 146 19.53 -1.54 10.61
C ALA A 146 19.00 -0.76 9.39
N GLU A 147 19.88 -0.43 8.43
CA GLU A 147 19.47 0.23 7.18
C GLU A 147 18.67 -0.72 6.29
N ALA A 148 19.08 -2.00 6.21
CA ALA A 148 18.34 -3.03 5.49
C ALA A 148 16.93 -3.22 6.05
N ALA A 149 16.78 -3.27 7.38
CA ALA A 149 15.49 -3.40 8.05
C ALA A 149 14.59 -2.19 7.77
N GLN A 150 15.12 -0.97 7.77
CA GLN A 150 14.34 0.23 7.43
C GLN A 150 13.87 0.20 5.97
N VAL A 151 14.74 -0.16 5.04
CA VAL A 151 14.40 -0.26 3.62
C VAL A 151 13.28 -1.29 3.42
N ASP A 152 13.41 -2.48 4.01
CA ASP A 152 12.35 -3.50 3.90
C ASP A 152 11.06 -3.07 4.59
N PHE A 153 11.13 -2.39 5.74
CA PHE A 153 9.96 -1.87 6.45
C PHE A 153 9.18 -0.85 5.61
N TYR A 154 9.84 0.14 5.01
CA TYR A 154 9.18 1.10 4.13
C TYR A 154 8.61 0.43 2.88
N ARG A 155 9.31 -0.58 2.37
CA ARG A 155 8.91 -1.35 1.20
C ARG A 155 7.62 -2.13 1.44
N VAL A 156 7.42 -2.67 2.65
CA VAL A 156 6.18 -3.34 3.03
C VAL A 156 4.98 -2.41 2.83
N PHE A 157 5.02 -1.17 3.34
CA PHE A 157 3.88 -0.25 3.20
C PHE A 157 3.54 0.08 1.75
N GLY A 158 4.55 0.21 0.88
CA GLY A 158 4.34 0.41 -0.55
C GLY A 158 3.70 -0.78 -1.26
N PHE A 159 3.91 -2.00 -0.76
CA PHE A 159 3.45 -3.22 -1.41
C PHE A 159 2.26 -3.92 -0.73
N ILE A 160 1.84 -3.54 0.48
CA ILE A 160 0.66 -4.12 1.16
C ILE A 160 -0.56 -4.21 0.23
N PRO A 161 -0.97 -3.13 -0.49
CA PRO A 161 -2.14 -3.20 -1.37
C PRO A 161 -1.98 -4.20 -2.51
N LEU A 162 -0.79 -4.26 -3.10
CA LEU A 162 -0.49 -5.17 -4.22
C LEU A 162 -0.44 -6.63 -3.76
N ILE A 163 0.23 -6.89 -2.63
CA ILE A 163 0.35 -8.23 -2.03
C ILE A 163 -1.04 -8.73 -1.64
N ALA A 164 -1.84 -7.91 -0.96
CA ALA A 164 -3.16 -8.30 -0.48
C ALA A 164 -4.12 -8.60 -1.65
N THR A 165 -4.22 -7.70 -2.63
CA THR A 165 -5.12 -7.89 -3.77
C THR A 165 -4.70 -9.06 -4.65
N THR A 166 -3.40 -9.26 -4.87
CA THR A 166 -2.88 -10.40 -5.64
C THR A 166 -3.15 -11.72 -4.90
N ALA A 167 -2.92 -11.78 -3.59
CA ALA A 167 -3.17 -12.98 -2.79
C ALA A 167 -4.66 -13.34 -2.73
N LEU A 168 -5.54 -12.32 -2.66
CA LEU A 168 -6.98 -12.53 -2.68
C LEU A 168 -7.48 -12.94 -4.07
N ALA A 169 -6.95 -12.33 -5.15
CA ALA A 169 -7.36 -12.61 -6.53
C ALA A 169 -6.88 -13.99 -7.00
N SER A 170 -5.63 -14.35 -6.69
CA SER A 170 -5.03 -15.62 -7.12
C SER A 170 -5.27 -16.78 -6.13
N GLY A 171 -5.55 -16.48 -4.86
CA GLY A 171 -5.58 -17.48 -3.79
C GLY A 171 -4.20 -18.10 -3.49
N ALA A 172 -3.12 -17.51 -4.00
CA ALA A 172 -1.74 -17.89 -3.73
C ALA A 172 -1.15 -16.98 -2.63
N TYR A 173 -0.67 -17.59 -1.56
CA TYR A 173 -0.16 -16.88 -0.39
C TYR A 173 1.35 -17.04 -0.29
N GLY A 174 2.06 -15.92 -0.17
CA GLY A 174 3.51 -15.92 0.03
C GLY A 174 3.88 -16.46 1.41
N ILE A 175 4.94 -17.27 1.47
CA ILE A 175 5.49 -17.82 2.72
C ILE A 175 5.91 -16.72 3.69
N ALA A 176 6.48 -15.63 3.18
CA ALA A 176 6.86 -14.46 3.96
C ALA A 176 5.69 -13.48 4.23
N GLY A 177 4.47 -13.79 3.77
CA GLY A 177 3.29 -12.92 3.91
C GLY A 177 3.52 -11.52 3.34
N PHE A 178 3.31 -10.50 4.17
CA PHE A 178 3.62 -9.09 3.87
C PHE A 178 5.10 -8.74 4.05
N THR A 179 5.99 -9.73 4.07
CA THR A 179 7.44 -9.58 4.18
C THR A 179 7.95 -8.89 5.45
N LEU A 180 7.11 -8.73 6.48
CA LEU A 180 7.47 -8.16 7.78
C LEU A 180 8.45 -9.03 8.59
N VAL A 181 8.60 -10.30 8.22
CA VAL A 181 9.55 -11.24 8.85
C VAL A 181 11.01 -10.85 8.63
N TYR A 182 11.32 -10.13 7.55
CA TYR A 182 12.67 -9.68 7.22
C TYR A 182 13.15 -8.52 8.09
N PRO A 183 12.44 -7.37 8.18
CA PRO A 183 12.87 -6.27 9.04
C PRO A 183 12.89 -6.62 10.53
N ILE A 184 12.17 -7.67 10.94
CA ILE A 184 12.20 -8.21 12.32
C ILE A 184 13.38 -9.18 12.51
N GLY A 185 13.80 -9.88 11.45
CA GLY A 185 14.78 -10.96 11.53
C GLY A 185 16.23 -10.57 11.20
N TYR A 186 16.48 -9.37 10.66
CA TYR A 186 17.85 -8.83 10.53
C TYR A 186 18.33 -8.26 11.87
#